data_AF-A0A415HY48-F1
#
_entry.id   AF-A0A415HY48-F1
#
_cell.length_a   1.000
_cell.length_b   1.000
_cell.length_c   1.000
_cell.angle_alpha   90.00
_cell.angle_beta   90.00
_cell.angle_gamma   90.00
#
_symmetry.space_group_name_H-M   'P 1'
#
loop_
_entity.id
_entity.type
_entity.pdbx_description
1 polymer ?
#
loop_
_entity_poly.entity_id
_entity_poly.type
_entity_poly.pdbx_seq_one_letter_code
_entity_poly.pdbx_strand_id
1 'polypeptide(L)' 'MEHDIGSKIKSARLEKKLTQEQVAELLGVSRQTISNWENEKSYPDIISV' A
#
# COMPACT_ATOMS: atom_id res chain seq x y z
N MET A 1 -5.69 3.85 -18.49
CA MET A 1 -5.63 4.13 -17.04
C MET A 1 -5.48 2.80 -16.35
N GLU A 2 -4.24 2.35 -16.23
CA GLU A 2 -3.92 1.03 -15.72
C GLU A 2 -3.97 1.06 -14.19
N HIS A 3 -4.61 0.05 -13.61
CA HIS A 3 -4.99 0.01 -12.21
C HIS A 3 -3.81 -0.41 -11.33
N ASP A 4 -2.92 0.52 -11.00
CA ASP A 4 -1.87 0.27 -10.03
C ASP A 4 -2.45 -0.07 -8.64
N ILE A 5 -1.90 -1.12 -8.00
CA ILE A 5 -2.39 -1.62 -6.72
C ILE A 5 -2.15 -0.63 -5.58
N GLY A 6 -1.07 0.14 -5.65
CA GLY A 6 -0.76 1.21 -4.72
C GLY A 6 -1.81 2.30 -4.71
N SER A 7 -2.27 2.69 -5.91
CA SER A 7 -3.36 3.65 -6.07
C SER A 7 -4.66 3.13 -5.44
N LYS A 8 -5.01 1.85 -5.59
CA LYS A 8 -6.20 1.24 -4.95
C LYS A 8 -6.10 1.22 -3.43
N ILE A 9 -4.94 0.85 -2.89
CA ILE A 9 -4.69 0.83 -1.44
C ILE A 9 -4.86 2.24 -0.87
N LYS A 10 -4.26 3.24 -1.53
CA LYS A 10 -4.36 4.65 -1.13
C LYS A 10 -5.80 5.15 -1.16
N SER A 11 -6.55 4.86 -2.22
CA SER A 11 -7.97 5.24 -2.33
C SER A 11 -8.81 4.61 -1.22
N ALA A 12 -8.68 3.30 -0.97
CA ALA A 12 -9.43 2.62 0.09
C ALA A 12 -9.08 3.15 1.48
N ARG A 13 -7.80 3.46 1.73
CA ARG A 13 -7.35 4.08 2.97
C ARG A 13 -8.01 5.45 3.18
N LEU A 14 -8.01 6.29 2.16
CA LEU A 14 -8.59 7.64 2.21
C LEU A 14 -10.11 7.60 2.37
N GLU A 15 -10.80 6.67 1.70
CA GLU A 15 -12.24 6.45 1.84
C GLU A 15 -12.60 6.08 3.29
N LYS A 16 -11.78 5.26 3.93
CA LYS A 16 -11.92 4.89 5.34
C LYS A 16 -11.36 5.94 6.32
N LYS A 17 -10.83 7.06 5.82
CA LYS A 17 -10.20 8.14 6.62
C LYS A 17 -9.09 7.64 7.55
N LEU A 18 -8.33 6.63 7.11
CA LEU A 18 -7.23 6.06 7.88
C LEU A 18 -5.90 6.70 7.49
N THR A 19 -4.99 6.80 8.46
CA THR A 19 -3.59 7.13 8.21
C THR A 19 -2.83 5.88 7.74
N GLN A 20 -1.65 6.08 7.13
CA GLN A 20 -0.79 4.95 6.77
C GLN A 20 -0.36 4.15 8.00
N GLU A 21 -0.22 4.81 9.16
CA GLU A 21 0.12 4.17 10.44
C GLU A 21 -1.00 3.23 10.90
N GLN A 22 -2.25 3.70 10.84
CA GLN A 22 -3.42 2.91 11.21
C GLN A 22 -3.60 1.70 10.30
N VAL A 23 -3.40 1.86 8.99
CA VAL A 23 -3.45 0.72 8.06
C VAL A 23 -2.31 -0.26 8.32
N ALA A 24 -1.12 0.24 8.66
CA ALA A 24 0.03 -0.59 8.97
C ALA A 24 -0.22 -1.45 10.23
N GLU A 25 -0.75 -0.84 11.29
CA GLU A 25 -1.15 -1.52 12.52
C GLU A 25 -2.22 -2.59 12.25
N LEU A 26 -3.25 -2.26 11.48
CA LEU A 26 -4.32 -3.20 11.11
C LEU A 26 -3.83 -4.40 10.30
N LEU A 27 -2.80 -4.21 9.48
CA LEU A 27 -2.23 -5.25 8.61
C LEU A 27 -0.99 -5.94 9.23
N GLY A 28 -0.54 -5.50 10.41
CA GLY A 28 0.65 -6.04 11.06
C GLY A 28 1.95 -5.79 10.29
N VAL A 29 2.03 -4.69 9.54
CA VAL A 29 3.22 -4.29 8.76
C VAL A 29 3.75 -2.94 9.24
N SER A 30 4.90 -2.52 8.73
CA SER A 30 5.41 -1.18 9.03
C SER A 30 4.69 -0.10 8.22
N ARG A 31 4.59 1.12 8.76
CA ARG A 31 4.09 2.27 8.00
C ARG A 31 4.89 2.54 6.72
N GLN A 32 6.20 2.25 6.74
CA GLN A 32 7.06 2.33 5.55
C GLN A 32 6.61 1.33 4.47
N THR A 33 6.16 0.13 4.85
CA THR A 33 5.59 -0.87 3.95
C THR A 33 4.35 -0.33 3.23
N ILE A 34 3.41 0.28 3.97
CA ILE A 34 2.22 0.92 3.39
C ILE A 34 2.62 2.08 2.46
N SER A 35 3.57 2.91 2.89
CA SER A 35 4.08 4.01 2.06
C SER A 35 4.73 3.51 0.77
N ASN A 36 5.48 2.41 0.81
CA ASN A 36 6.11 1.82 -0.37
C ASN A 36 5.07 1.25 -1.34
N TRP A 37 4.03 0.59 -0.83
CA TRP A 37 2.90 0.12 -1.64
C TRP A 37 2.16 1.29 -2.30
N GLU A 38 1.87 2.36 -1.57
CA GLU A 38 1.11 3.52 -2.09
C GLU A 38 1.90 4.43 -3.04
N ASN A 39 3.22 4.33 -3.07
CA ASN A 39 4.09 5.19 -3.90
C ASN A 39 4.84 4.40 -5.00
N GLU A 40 4.38 3.20 -5.35
CA GLU A 40 4.91 2.39 -6.47
C GLU A 40 6.41 2.07 -6.38
N LYS A 41 7.04 2.21 -5.21
CA LYS A 41 8.51 2.07 -5.07
C LYS A 41 9.00 0.63 -5.00
N SER A 42 8.09 -0.34 -4.87
CA SER A 42 8.43 -1.75 -5.00
C SER A 42 7.16 -2.50 -5.36
N TYR A 43 7.02 -2.92 -6.62
CA TYR A 43 6.50 -4.27 -6.81
C TYR A 43 7.48 -5.16 -6.04
N PRO A 44 7.06 -5.97 -5.05
CA PRO A 44 7.93 -7.05 -4.63
C PRO A 44 8.22 -7.81 -5.91
N ASP A 45 9.51 -7.90 -6.29
CA ASP A 45 9.95 -8.71 -7.41
C ASP A 45 9.12 -9.98 -7.35
N ILE A 46 8.29 -10.17 -8.37
CA ILE A 46 7.77 -11.50 -8.65
C ILE A 46 9.05 -12.24 -8.98
N ILE A 47 9.62 -12.90 -7.98
CA ILE A 47 10.68 -13.87 -8.15
C ILE A 47 10.06 -14.87 -9.12
N SER A 48 10.35 -14.68 -10.40
CA SER A 48 10.05 -15.64 -11.43
C SER A 48 10.87 -16.85 -11.05
N VAL A 49 10.15 -17.93 -10.75
CA VAL A 49 10.66 -19.30 -10.68
C VAL A 49 11.59 -19.63 -11.84
#